data_AF-A0A7S2AKA6-F1
#
_entry.id   AF-A0A7S2AKA6-F1
#
_cell.length_a   1.000
_cell.length_b   1.000
_cell.length_c   1.000
_cell.angle_alpha   90.00
_cell.angle_beta   90.00
_cell.angle_gamma   90.00
#
_symmetry.space_group_name_H-M   'P 1'
#
loop_
_entity.id
_entity.type
_entity.pdbx_description
1 polymer ?
#
loop_
_entity_poly.entity_id
_entity_poly.type
_entity_poly.pdbx_seq_one_letter_code
_entity_poly.pdbx_strand_id
1 'polypeptide(L)'
;AGSILESYPELVWLANCLRRCPLPPGWTAADAGQGRLRYINMGTGKSQEESPLMDKFAEMGRLMLHWRRCPQSASDVAAALRARHEHDLEEAHRARKVWKGPHVDPETGIEFWHCPATGRSAWGDPGMASEFLSRVAERLQRALPSGP
;
A
#
# COMPACT_ATOMS: atom_id res chain seq x y z
N ALA A 1 14.64 26.41 -14.33
CA ALA A 1 14.49 24.94 -14.36
C ALA A 1 13.50 24.58 -13.26
N GLY A 2 12.36 23.96 -13.61
CA GLY A 2 11.38 23.53 -12.60
C GLY A 2 11.98 22.44 -11.71
N SER A 3 11.56 22.37 -10.46
CA SER A 3 12.03 21.34 -9.53
C SER A 3 11.70 19.94 -10.10
N ILE A 4 12.52 18.93 -9.79
CA ILE A 4 12.20 17.53 -10.14
C ILE A 4 10.81 17.13 -9.61
N LEU A 5 10.40 17.73 -8.49
CA LEU A 5 9.08 17.54 -7.87
C LEU A 5 7.93 18.11 -8.70
N GLU A 6 8.18 19.19 -9.45
CA GLU A 6 7.20 19.77 -10.39
C GLU A 6 7.14 18.98 -11.70
N SER A 7 8.24 18.34 -12.07
CA SER A 7 8.33 17.54 -13.30
C SER A 7 7.67 16.16 -13.16
N TYR A 8 7.59 15.63 -11.93
CA TYR A 8 7.03 14.30 -11.63
C TYR A 8 6.05 14.34 -10.43
N PRO A 9 4.90 15.03 -10.56
CA PRO A 9 3.90 15.16 -9.50
C PRO A 9 3.36 13.80 -9.02
N GLU A 10 3.32 12.78 -9.89
CA GLU A 10 2.94 11.42 -9.54
C GLU A 10 3.86 10.77 -8.49
N LEU A 11 5.16 11.07 -8.51
CA LEU A 11 6.11 10.51 -7.54
C LEU A 11 5.94 11.16 -6.16
N VAL A 12 5.69 12.48 -6.15
CA VAL A 12 5.34 13.21 -4.93
C VAL A 12 4.04 12.69 -4.35
N TRP A 13 3.04 12.45 -5.20
CA TRP A 13 1.76 11.88 -4.78
C TRP A 13 1.91 10.46 -4.23
N LEU A 14 2.68 9.59 -4.89
CA LEU A 14 2.98 8.23 -4.41
C LEU A 14 3.70 8.23 -3.06
N ALA A 15 4.67 9.13 -2.85
CA ALA A 15 5.35 9.27 -1.56
C ALA A 15 4.39 9.68 -0.44
N ASN A 16 3.45 10.58 -0.73
CA ASN A 16 2.40 10.95 0.21
C ASN A 16 1.43 9.80 0.49
N CYS A 17 1.07 9.02 -0.53
CA CYS A 17 0.25 7.82 -0.38
C CYS A 17 0.96 6.77 0.48
N LEU A 18 2.25 6.52 0.27
CA LEU A 18 3.04 5.59 1.09
C LEU A 18 3.02 5.98 2.56
N ARG A 19 3.19 7.28 2.88
CA ARG A 19 3.13 7.78 4.26
C ARG A 19 1.77 7.59 4.94
N ARG A 20 0.69 7.54 4.17
CA ARG A 20 -0.70 7.41 4.67
C ARG A 20 -1.24 5.99 4.57
N CYS A 21 -0.50 5.09 3.91
CA CYS A 21 -0.95 3.73 3.68
C CYS A 21 -0.95 2.97 5.01
N PRO A 22 -2.07 2.31 5.38
CA PRO A 22 -2.10 1.42 6.54
C PRO A 22 -1.03 0.35 6.43
N LEU A 23 -0.46 -0.05 7.57
CA LEU A 23 0.50 -1.14 7.59
C LEU A 23 -0.21 -2.50 7.40
N PRO A 24 0.43 -3.46 6.73
CA PRO A 24 -0.09 -4.83 6.66
C PRO A 24 -0.22 -5.45 8.06
N PRO A 25 -1.08 -6.48 8.22
CA PRO A 25 -1.21 -7.21 9.47
C PRO A 25 0.13 -7.69 10.02
N GLY A 26 0.32 -7.53 11.33
CA GLY A 26 1.56 -7.92 12.01
C GLY A 26 2.72 -6.95 11.84
N TRP A 27 2.52 -5.80 11.20
CA TRP A 27 3.48 -4.70 11.19
C TRP A 27 3.04 -3.56 12.09
N THR A 28 4.02 -2.89 12.70
CA THR A 28 3.82 -1.63 13.43
C THR A 28 4.92 -0.64 13.07
N ALA A 29 4.69 0.65 13.37
CA ALA A 29 5.68 1.70 13.24
C ALA A 29 5.95 2.33 14.62
N ALA A 30 7.22 2.55 14.92
CA ALA A 30 7.68 3.25 16.11
C ALA A 30 8.51 4.48 15.71
N ASP A 31 8.46 5.54 16.50
CA ASP A 31 9.35 6.68 16.33
C ASP A 31 10.79 6.25 16.67
N ALA A 32 11.70 6.44 15.73
CA ALA A 32 13.12 6.14 15.87
C ALA A 32 13.95 7.39 16.25
N GLY A 33 13.28 8.52 16.52
CA GLY A 33 13.88 9.81 16.78
C GLY A 33 14.05 10.64 15.49
N GLN A 34 14.16 11.96 15.66
CA GLN A 34 14.36 12.92 14.57
C GLN A 34 13.30 12.84 13.44
N GLY A 35 12.07 12.43 13.77
CA GLY A 35 10.98 12.27 12.80
C GLY A 35 11.13 11.08 11.86
N ARG A 36 12.04 10.14 12.15
CA ARG A 36 12.21 8.89 11.39
C ARG A 36 11.32 7.81 11.99
N LEU A 37 10.74 6.98 11.13
CA LEU A 37 9.98 5.80 11.55
C LEU A 37 10.84 4.55 11.44
N ARG A 38 10.69 3.65 12.41
CA ARG A 38 11.17 2.27 12.34
C ARG A 38 9.97 1.35 12.23
N TYR A 39 9.94 0.54 11.18
CA TYR A 39 8.90 -0.45 10.95
C TYR A 39 9.32 -1.79 11.56
N ILE A 40 8.44 -2.40 12.32
CA ILE A 40 8.71 -3.62 13.08
C ILE A 40 7.71 -4.69 12.66
N ASN A 41 8.23 -5.84 12.23
CA ASN A 41 7.43 -7.02 11.96
C ASN A 41 7.23 -7.78 13.29
N MET A 42 6.04 -7.66 13.86
CA MET A 42 5.63 -8.35 15.10
C MET A 42 5.59 -9.88 14.96
N GLY A 43 5.59 -10.37 13.71
CA GLY A 43 5.78 -11.78 13.35
C GLY A 43 7.13 -12.33 13.79
N THR A 44 8.18 -11.62 13.39
CA THR A 44 9.57 -12.08 13.42
C THR A 44 10.46 -11.31 14.40
N GLY A 45 9.97 -10.19 14.94
CA GLY A 45 10.73 -9.23 15.74
C GLY A 45 11.73 -8.39 14.95
N LYS A 46 11.83 -8.58 13.63
CA LYS A 46 12.77 -7.83 12.78
C LYS A 46 12.26 -6.40 12.55
N SER A 47 13.19 -5.45 12.53
CA SER A 47 12.90 -4.05 12.23
C SER A 47 13.64 -3.56 11.00
N GLN A 48 13.06 -2.59 10.31
CA GLN A 48 13.63 -1.94 9.13
C GLN A 48 13.28 -0.45 9.10
N GLU A 49 14.07 0.34 8.37
CA GLU A 49 13.84 1.78 8.20
C GLU A 49 12.81 2.07 7.09
N GLU A 50 12.78 1.23 6.05
CA GLU A 50 11.87 1.38 4.93
C GLU A 50 10.50 0.77 5.23
N SER A 51 9.44 1.36 4.72
CA SER A 51 8.10 0.79 4.84
C SER A 51 8.05 -0.61 4.19
N PRO A 52 7.36 -1.60 4.78
CA PRO A 52 7.18 -2.91 4.16
C PRO A 52 6.41 -2.85 2.82
N LEU A 53 5.84 -1.70 2.49
CA LEU A 53 5.13 -1.43 1.24
C LEU A 53 5.98 -0.66 0.22
N MET A 54 7.24 -0.32 0.54
CA MET A 54 8.09 0.51 -0.32
C MET A 54 8.19 -0.04 -1.75
N ASP A 55 8.49 -1.34 -1.91
CA ASP A 55 8.64 -1.97 -3.22
C ASP A 55 7.38 -1.87 -4.07
N LYS A 56 6.21 -2.06 -3.44
CA LYS A 56 4.91 -1.98 -4.08
C LYS A 56 4.62 -0.59 -4.63
N PHE A 57 5.03 0.47 -3.92
CA PHE A 57 4.91 1.86 -4.37
C PHE A 57 5.98 2.21 -5.42
N ALA A 58 7.21 1.74 -5.23
CA ALA A 58 8.31 1.95 -6.17
C ALA A 58 8.00 1.34 -7.55
N GLU A 59 7.34 0.18 -7.59
CA GLU A 59 6.86 -0.44 -8.82
C GLU A 59 5.87 0.46 -9.58
N MET A 60 4.87 1.00 -8.89
CA MET A 60 3.93 1.96 -9.49
C MET A 60 4.63 3.23 -9.97
N GLY A 61 5.63 3.72 -9.22
CA GLY A 61 6.47 4.84 -9.64
C GLY A 61 7.26 4.54 -10.92
N ARG A 62 7.85 3.34 -11.03
CA ARG A 62 8.56 2.89 -12.24
C ARG A 62 7.65 2.83 -13.46
N LEU A 63 6.41 2.35 -13.29
CA LEU A 63 5.39 2.33 -14.34
C LEU A 63 5.08 3.74 -14.86
N MET A 64 4.87 4.70 -13.97
CA MET A 64 4.60 6.09 -14.37
C MET A 64 5.80 6.76 -15.05
N LEU A 65 7.02 6.51 -14.55
CA LEU A 65 8.25 6.98 -15.18
C LEU A 65 8.46 6.37 -16.57
N HIS A 66 8.09 5.09 -16.75
CA HIS A 66 8.15 4.43 -18.05
C HIS A 66 7.24 5.13 -19.06
N TRP A 67 5.99 5.40 -18.68
CA TRP A 67 5.05 6.15 -19.51
C TRP A 67 5.56 7.55 -19.86
N ARG A 68 6.11 8.30 -18.88
CA ARG A 68 6.70 9.63 -19.12
C ARG A 68 7.81 9.61 -20.16
N ARG A 69 8.67 8.58 -20.13
CA ARG A 69 9.78 8.42 -21.08
C ARG A 69 9.30 7.92 -22.45
N CYS A 70 8.21 7.16 -22.48
CA CYS A 70 7.72 6.46 -23.65
C CYS A 70 6.19 6.59 -23.73
N PRO A 71 5.62 7.73 -24.20
CA PRO A 71 4.18 7.96 -24.14
C PRO A 71 3.33 6.90 -24.86
N GLN A 72 3.87 6.26 -25.91
CA GLN A 72 3.24 5.14 -26.62
C GLN A 72 3.02 3.89 -25.75
N SER A 73 3.72 3.76 -24.61
CA SER A 73 3.51 2.68 -23.64
C SER A 73 2.28 2.87 -22.74
N ALA A 74 1.50 3.95 -22.93
CA ALA A 74 0.35 4.26 -22.07
C ALA A 74 -0.63 3.08 -21.92
N SER A 75 -0.92 2.36 -23.00
CA SER A 75 -1.79 1.18 -22.97
C SER A 75 -1.22 0.05 -22.10
N ASP A 76 0.07 -0.25 -22.27
CA ASP A 76 0.75 -1.31 -21.51
C ASP A 76 0.86 -0.95 -20.02
N VAL A 77 1.20 0.30 -19.73
CA VAL A 77 1.25 0.82 -18.35
C VAL A 77 -0.14 0.80 -17.71
N ALA A 78 -1.18 1.18 -18.46
CA ALA A 78 -2.57 1.10 -17.98
C ALA A 78 -3.00 -0.35 -17.72
N ALA A 79 -2.60 -1.30 -18.56
CA ALA A 79 -2.85 -2.71 -18.34
C ALA A 79 -2.13 -3.24 -17.09
N ALA A 80 -0.86 -2.87 -16.88
CA ALA A 80 -0.11 -3.24 -15.70
C ALA A 80 -0.71 -2.69 -14.40
N LEU A 81 -1.13 -1.41 -14.40
CA LEU A 81 -1.80 -0.80 -13.25
C LEU A 81 -3.16 -1.44 -12.97
N ARG A 82 -3.91 -1.84 -13.99
CA ARG A 82 -5.18 -2.57 -13.85
C ARG A 82 -4.97 -3.95 -13.23
N ALA A 83 -4.02 -4.73 -13.75
CA ALA A 83 -3.69 -6.03 -13.20
C ALA A 83 -3.24 -5.92 -11.74
N ARG A 84 -2.48 -4.87 -11.40
CA ARG A 84 -2.08 -4.59 -10.03
C ARG A 84 -3.28 -4.23 -9.14
N HIS A 85 -4.20 -3.41 -9.63
CA HIS A 85 -5.45 -3.10 -8.94
C HIS A 85 -6.25 -4.36 -8.61
N GLU A 86 -6.48 -5.22 -9.61
CA GLU A 86 -7.20 -6.49 -9.46
C GLU A 86 -6.51 -7.40 -8.44
N HIS A 87 -5.19 -7.57 -8.55
CA HIS A 87 -4.40 -8.37 -7.62
C HIS A 87 -4.48 -7.87 -6.17
N ASP A 88 -4.23 -6.57 -5.94
CA ASP A 88 -4.26 -6.02 -4.58
C ASP A 88 -5.70 -6.01 -4.00
N LEU A 89 -6.73 -5.90 -4.85
CA LEU A 89 -8.12 -6.06 -4.44
C LEU A 89 -8.44 -7.50 -4.04
N GLU A 90 -8.00 -8.49 -4.81
CA GLU A 90 -8.11 -9.90 -4.45
C GLU A 90 -7.38 -10.23 -3.15
N GLU A 91 -6.18 -9.68 -2.93
CA GLU A 91 -5.43 -9.85 -1.69
C GLU A 91 -6.15 -9.23 -0.49
N ALA A 92 -6.79 -8.06 -0.65
CA ALA A 92 -7.62 -7.47 0.40
C ALA A 92 -8.79 -8.40 0.79
N HIS A 93 -9.49 -8.95 -0.22
CA HIS A 93 -10.57 -9.91 0.02
C HIS A 93 -10.07 -11.20 0.67
N ARG A 94 -8.92 -11.72 0.21
CA ARG A 94 -8.30 -12.92 0.78
C ARG A 94 -7.93 -12.71 2.24
N ALA A 95 -7.32 -11.56 2.57
CA ALA A 95 -6.97 -11.21 3.94
C ALA A 95 -8.21 -11.20 4.85
N ARG A 96 -9.30 -10.56 4.42
CA ARG A 96 -10.57 -10.51 5.19
C ARG A 96 -11.29 -11.86 5.30
N LYS A 97 -10.99 -12.83 4.42
CA LYS A 97 -11.49 -14.21 4.55
C LYS A 97 -10.67 -15.04 5.52
N VAL A 98 -9.35 -14.81 5.57
CA VAL A 98 -8.43 -15.55 6.44
C VAL A 98 -8.55 -15.08 7.90
N TRP A 99 -8.73 -13.78 8.10
CA TRP A 99 -8.89 -13.18 9.41
C TRP A 99 -10.38 -13.14 9.78
N LYS A 100 -10.72 -13.53 11.01
CA LYS A 100 -12.06 -13.42 11.59
C LYS A 100 -12.20 -12.09 12.33
N GLY A 101 -13.34 -11.43 12.15
CA GLY A 101 -13.64 -10.18 12.83
C GLY A 101 -14.49 -9.21 11.98
N PRO A 102 -14.57 -7.93 12.39
CA PRO A 102 -14.03 -7.43 13.66
C PRO A 102 -14.73 -8.07 14.87
N HIS A 103 -13.94 -8.50 15.84
CA HIS A 103 -14.37 -8.84 17.20
C HIS A 103 -14.28 -7.58 18.06
N VAL A 104 -15.08 -7.48 19.11
CA VAL A 104 -15.03 -6.35 20.06
C VAL A 104 -14.47 -6.86 21.36
N ASP A 105 -13.39 -6.24 21.85
CA ASP A 105 -12.88 -6.51 23.20
C ASP A 105 -13.91 -6.01 24.23
N PRO A 106 -14.46 -6.88 25.10
CA PRO A 106 -15.49 -6.49 26.07
C PRO A 106 -15.00 -5.50 27.13
N GLU A 107 -13.69 -5.42 27.40
CA GLU A 107 -13.14 -4.52 28.42
C GLU A 107 -12.93 -3.10 27.87
N THR A 108 -12.41 -2.99 26.65
CA THR A 108 -12.02 -1.71 26.04
C THR A 108 -13.02 -1.20 25.01
N GLY A 109 -13.90 -2.07 24.49
CA GLY A 109 -14.81 -1.77 23.38
C GLY A 109 -14.10 -1.64 22.02
N ILE A 110 -12.79 -1.94 21.95
CA ILE A 110 -11.99 -1.75 20.73
C ILE A 110 -12.17 -2.95 19.80
N GLU A 111 -12.32 -2.65 18.51
CA GLU A 111 -12.40 -3.69 17.47
C GLU A 111 -11.02 -4.30 17.16
N PHE A 112 -10.98 -5.61 16.98
CA PHE A 112 -9.79 -6.35 16.57
C PHE A 112 -10.13 -7.50 15.62
N TRP A 113 -9.15 -7.92 14.84
CA TRP A 113 -9.23 -9.06 13.95
C TRP A 113 -8.34 -10.18 14.47
N HIS A 114 -8.78 -11.43 14.37
CA HIS A 114 -8.02 -12.61 14.79
C HIS A 114 -7.76 -13.55 13.61
N CYS A 115 -6.53 -14.00 13.44
CA CYS A 115 -6.12 -14.97 12.43
C CYS A 115 -6.04 -16.37 13.05
N PRO A 116 -7.02 -17.27 12.82
CA PRO A 116 -7.04 -18.60 13.43
C PRO A 116 -5.84 -19.47 13.04
N ALA A 117 -5.31 -19.28 11.83
CA ALA A 117 -4.18 -20.07 11.32
C ALA A 117 -2.87 -19.77 12.07
N THR A 118 -2.72 -18.57 12.63
CA THR A 118 -1.49 -18.14 13.32
C THR A 118 -1.69 -17.88 14.81
N GLY A 119 -2.94 -17.87 15.29
CA GLY A 119 -3.29 -17.53 16.68
C GLY A 119 -3.00 -16.07 17.04
N ARG A 120 -2.92 -15.17 16.05
CA ARG A 120 -2.54 -13.76 16.24
C ARG A 120 -3.72 -12.82 16.06
N SER A 121 -3.68 -11.69 16.74
CA SER A 121 -4.65 -10.61 16.59
C SER A 121 -4.02 -9.34 16.03
N ALA A 122 -4.83 -8.50 15.38
CA ALA A 122 -4.46 -7.20 14.85
C ALA A 122 -5.59 -6.19 15.09
N TRP A 123 -5.23 -4.94 15.41
CA TRP A 123 -6.18 -3.88 15.76
C TRP A 123 -6.76 -3.12 14.54
N GLY A 124 -6.45 -3.55 13.32
CA GLY A 124 -6.90 -2.90 12.09
C GLY A 124 -7.36 -3.92 11.06
N ASP A 125 -8.21 -3.48 10.12
CA ASP A 125 -8.70 -4.32 9.04
C ASP A 125 -7.53 -4.89 8.23
N PRO A 126 -7.39 -6.23 8.15
CA PRO A 126 -6.24 -6.87 7.56
C PRO A 126 -6.17 -6.73 6.04
N GLY A 127 -7.27 -6.39 5.37
CA GLY A 127 -7.30 -6.08 3.94
C GLY A 127 -7.01 -4.62 3.61
N MET A 128 -6.94 -3.73 4.61
CA MET A 128 -6.95 -2.27 4.36
C MET A 128 -5.71 -1.78 3.60
N ALA A 129 -4.52 -2.31 3.91
CA ALA A 129 -3.30 -1.95 3.19
C ALA A 129 -3.36 -2.33 1.70
N SER A 130 -3.84 -3.54 1.40
CA SER A 130 -4.00 -4.02 0.02
C SER A 130 -5.09 -3.26 -0.72
N GLU A 131 -6.22 -2.97 -0.08
CA GLU A 131 -7.27 -2.14 -0.69
C GLU A 131 -6.79 -0.70 -0.95
N PHE A 132 -5.96 -0.14 -0.07
CA PHE A 132 -5.37 1.17 -0.31
C PHE A 132 -4.48 1.14 -1.57
N LEU A 133 -3.64 0.12 -1.71
CA LEU A 133 -2.79 -0.07 -2.88
C LEU A 133 -3.61 -0.24 -4.18
N SER A 134 -4.72 -0.99 -4.13
CA SER A 134 -5.57 -1.18 -5.30
C SER A 134 -6.18 0.15 -5.77
N ARG A 135 -6.61 1.01 -4.84
CA ARG A 135 -7.11 2.36 -5.14
C ARG A 135 -6.02 3.29 -5.67
N VAL A 136 -4.78 3.15 -5.19
CA VAL A 136 -3.64 3.90 -5.71
C VAL A 136 -3.37 3.53 -7.17
N ALA A 137 -3.31 2.22 -7.48
CA ALA A 137 -3.09 1.72 -8.83
C ALA A 137 -4.21 2.16 -9.79
N GLU A 138 -5.47 2.05 -9.38
CA GLU A 138 -6.62 2.53 -10.14
C GLU A 138 -6.54 4.03 -10.43
N ARG A 139 -6.15 4.83 -9.44
CA ARG A 139 -6.06 6.28 -9.63
C ARG A 139 -4.96 6.67 -10.60
N LEU A 140 -3.81 5.99 -10.57
CA LEU A 140 -2.75 6.19 -11.56
C LEU A 140 -3.21 5.78 -12.95
N GLN A 141 -3.90 4.64 -13.07
CA GLN A 141 -4.44 4.16 -14.34
C GLN A 141 -5.37 5.21 -14.97
N ARG A 142 -6.29 5.78 -14.18
CA ARG A 142 -7.23 6.82 -14.61
C ARG A 142 -6.54 8.15 -14.99
N ALA A 143 -5.30 8.37 -14.54
CA ALA A 143 -4.53 9.57 -14.86
C ALA A 143 -3.77 9.46 -16.19
N LEU A 144 -3.64 8.24 -16.75
CA LEU A 144 -3.08 8.04 -18.08
C LEU A 144 -4.06 8.53 -19.14
N PRO A 145 -3.56 9.05 -20.28
CA PRO A 145 -4.42 9.42 -21.39
C PRO A 145 -5.17 8.17 -21.87
N SER A 146 -6.50 8.26 -21.88
CA SER A 146 -7.33 7.33 -22.64
C SER A 146 -6.82 7.36 -24.09
N GLY A 147 -6.61 6.20 -24.69
CA GLY A 147 -6.25 6.13 -26.12
C GLY A 147 -7.25 6.92 -26.99
N PRO A 148 -6.86 7.28 -28.22
CA PRO A 148 -7.79 7.90 -29.17
C PRO A 148 -9.03 7.04 -29.41
#